data_AF-A0A3S1GKI1-F1
#
_entry.id   AF-A0A3S1GKI1-F1
#
_cell.length_a   1.000
_cell.length_b   1.000
_cell.length_c   1.000
_cell.angle_alpha   90.00
_cell.angle_beta   90.00
_cell.angle_gamma   90.00
#
_symmetry.space_group_name_H-M   'P 1'
#
loop_
_entity.id
_entity.type
_entity.pdbx_description
1 polymer ?
#
loop_
_entity_poly.entity_id
_entity_poly.type
_entity_poly.pdbx_seq_one_letter_code
_entity_poly.pdbx_strand_id
1 'polypeptide(L)'
;LLARGSGSILFTGATASLKGFPGSAGFAMPKFGLRGLAQSMARELSPKNIHVAHFIIDGQIEPTGQAPEPDRPDRRLSPDAIAETYLAVHRQHRSAWSFEVELRPWVETF
;
A
#
# COMPACT_ATOMS: atom_id res chain seq x y z
N LEU A 1 10.26 10.91 14.58
CA LEU A 1 10.54 11.27 13.16
C LEU A 1 10.99 12.72 13.03
N LEU A 2 10.15 13.70 13.39
CA LEU A 2 10.48 15.12 13.30
C LEU A 2 11.77 15.51 14.04
N ALA A 3 11.95 15.08 15.29
CA ALA A 3 13.18 15.33 16.05
C ALA A 3 14.43 14.72 15.39
N ARG A 4 14.27 13.65 14.62
CA ARG A 4 15.35 12.99 13.87
C ARG A 4 15.59 13.63 12.49
N GLY A 5 14.62 14.41 11.98
CA GLY A 5 14.66 15.02 10.66
C GLY A 5 14.62 14.02 9.49
N SER A 6 14.23 12.76 9.72
CA SER A 6 14.18 11.73 8.68
C SER A 6 13.30 10.53 9.04
N GLY A 7 12.79 9.87 8.01
CA GLY A 7 12.11 8.57 8.08
C GLY A 7 10.94 8.48 7.12
N SER A 8 10.19 7.38 7.23
CA SER A 8 9.00 7.15 6.41
C SER A 8 7.78 6.79 7.25
N ILE A 9 6.59 7.13 6.75
CA ILE A 9 5.28 6.71 7.26
C ILE A 9 4.56 6.04 6.09
N LEU A 10 4.30 4.74 6.21
CA LEU A 10 3.77 3.92 5.12
C LEU A 10 2.38 3.42 5.50
N PHE A 11 1.38 3.72 4.67
CA PHE A 11 -0.01 3.35 4.89
C PHE A 11 -0.41 2.16 4.02
N THR A 12 -0.99 1.13 4.61
CA THR A 12 -1.54 -0.02 3.88
C THR A 12 -3.03 0.21 3.56
N GLY A 13 -3.29 0.58 2.32
CA GLY A 13 -4.60 0.68 1.69
C GLY A 13 -5.10 -0.65 1.16
N ALA A 14 -6.09 -0.57 0.27
CA ALA A 14 -6.64 -1.68 -0.51
C ALA A 14 -7.24 -1.11 -1.79
N THR A 15 -7.73 -1.95 -2.70
CA THR A 15 -8.59 -1.54 -3.84
C THR A 15 -9.69 -0.56 -3.40
N ALA A 16 -10.24 -0.81 -2.21
CA ALA A 16 -11.30 -0.01 -1.60
C ALA A 16 -10.88 1.44 -1.25
N SER A 17 -9.59 1.78 -1.33
CA SER A 17 -9.08 3.14 -1.23
C SER A 17 -9.37 3.98 -2.49
N LEU A 18 -9.70 3.33 -3.62
CA LEU A 18 -9.94 3.98 -4.91
C LEU A 18 -11.37 3.82 -5.42
N LYS A 19 -12.03 2.70 -5.11
CA LYS A 19 -13.39 2.39 -5.58
C LYS A 19 -14.21 1.64 -4.54
N GLY A 20 -15.49 1.94 -4.46
CA GLY A 20 -16.45 1.20 -3.64
C GLY A 20 -17.14 0.09 -4.43
N PHE A 21 -17.50 -0.99 -3.74
CA PHE A 21 -18.33 -2.07 -4.27
C PHE A 21 -19.66 -2.18 -3.51
N PRO A 22 -20.75 -2.71 -4.12
CA PRO A 22 -21.99 -3.00 -3.42
C PRO A 22 -21.74 -3.80 -2.12
N GLY A 23 -22.33 -3.36 -1.01
CA GLY A 23 -22.16 -3.98 0.31
C GLY A 23 -20.85 -3.66 1.04
N SER A 24 -19.91 -2.93 0.44
CA SER A 24 -18.60 -2.64 1.04
C SER A 24 -18.50 -1.29 1.76
N ALA A 25 -19.60 -0.54 1.94
CA ALA A 25 -19.56 0.84 2.44
C ALA A 25 -18.78 1.00 3.76
N GLY A 26 -18.98 0.09 4.72
CA GLY A 26 -18.25 0.09 6.01
C GLY A 26 -16.75 -0.17 5.89
N PHE A 27 -16.30 -0.79 4.79
CA PHE A 27 -14.89 -1.03 4.49
C PHE A 27 -14.28 0.03 3.58
N ALA A 28 -15.00 0.46 2.55
CA ALA A 28 -14.53 1.44 1.58
C ALA A 28 -14.39 2.83 2.21
N MET A 29 -15.39 3.30 2.97
CA MET A 29 -15.36 4.61 3.60
C MET A 29 -14.08 4.88 4.41
N PRO A 30 -13.66 4.02 5.37
CA PRO A 30 -12.42 4.24 6.10
C PRO A 30 -11.17 4.13 5.22
N LYS A 31 -11.19 3.35 4.12
CA LYS A 31 -10.05 3.24 3.19
C LYS A 31 -9.87 4.49 2.33
N PHE A 32 -10.97 5.11 1.87
CA PHE A 32 -10.92 6.45 1.26
C PHE A 32 -10.42 7.50 2.27
N GLY A 33 -10.91 7.46 3.51
CA GLY A 33 -10.43 8.33 4.59
C GLY A 33 -8.94 8.17 4.88
N LEU A 34 -8.44 6.93 4.92
CA LEU A 34 -7.02 6.61 5.10
C LEU A 34 -6.17 7.20 3.97
N ARG A 35 -6.62 7.08 2.72
CA ARG A 35 -5.96 7.70 1.57
C ARG A 35 -5.91 9.22 1.69
N GLY A 36 -7.03 9.84 2.08
CA GLY A 36 -7.09 11.29 2.33
C GLY A 36 -6.16 11.76 3.44
N LEU A 37 -6.09 11.02 4.54
CA LEU A 37 -5.15 11.28 5.64
C LEU A 37 -3.69 11.19 5.16
N ALA A 38 -3.33 10.12 4.44
CA ALA A 38 -1.99 9.97 3.89
C ALA A 38 -1.61 11.14 2.95
N GLN A 39 -2.56 11.61 2.14
CA GLN A 39 -2.38 12.75 1.25
C GLN A 39 -2.13 14.07 2.00
N SER A 40 -2.85 14.32 3.09
CA SER A 40 -2.64 15.50 3.95
C SER A 40 -1.28 15.42 4.64
N MET A 41 -0.96 14.29 5.27
CA MET A 41 0.33 14.08 5.94
C MET A 41 1.51 14.21 4.97
N ALA A 42 1.40 13.69 3.75
CA ALA A 42 2.45 13.82 2.75
C ALA A 42 2.76 15.29 2.42
N ARG A 43 1.74 16.14 2.31
CA ARG A 43 1.91 17.58 2.03
C ARG A 43 2.56 18.31 3.20
N GLU A 44 2.24 17.92 4.43
CA GLU A 44 2.73 18.57 5.64
C GLU A 44 4.14 18.10 6.06
N LEU A 45 4.47 16.84 5.79
CA LEU A 45 5.65 16.17 6.34
C LEU A 45 6.77 15.94 5.32
N SER A 46 6.46 15.85 4.02
CA SER A 46 7.50 15.70 2.99
C SER A 46 8.50 16.87 2.98
N PRO A 47 8.08 18.14 3.09
CA PRO A 47 9.02 19.27 3.21
C PRO A 47 9.91 19.20 4.47
N LYS A 48 9.50 18.42 5.47
CA LYS A 48 10.23 18.17 6.72
C LYS A 48 11.10 16.92 6.65
N ASN A 49 11.40 16.46 5.43
CA ASN A 49 12.22 15.28 5.13
C ASN A 49 11.65 13.96 5.70
N ILE A 50 10.31 13.85 5.77
CA ILE A 50 9.61 12.62 6.14
C ILE A 50 8.81 12.11 4.94
N HIS A 51 9.16 10.92 4.44
CA HIS A 51 8.47 10.31 3.30
C HIS A 51 7.14 9.72 3.75
N VAL A 52 6.03 10.13 3.14
CA VAL A 52 4.73 9.51 3.36
C VAL A 52 4.28 8.82 2.07
N ALA A 53 3.92 7.54 2.17
CA ALA A 53 3.44 6.76 1.03
C ALA A 53 2.21 5.92 1.39
N HIS A 54 1.35 5.67 0.41
CA HIS A 54 0.14 4.86 0.51
C HIS A 54 0.21 3.70 -0.48
N PHE A 55 0.15 2.48 0.04
CA PHE A 55 0.22 1.25 -0.74
C PHE A 55 -1.18 0.70 -0.96
N ILE A 56 -1.54 0.48 -2.21
CA ILE A 56 -2.80 -0.13 -2.58
C ILE A 56 -2.51 -1.62 -2.80
N ILE A 57 -2.91 -2.44 -1.84
CA ILE A 57 -2.88 -3.88 -1.99
C ILE A 57 -4.16 -4.29 -2.74
N ASP A 58 -4.03 -4.45 -4.05
CA ASP A 58 -5.11 -4.76 -4.98
C ASP A 58 -5.12 -6.26 -5.27
N GLY A 59 -5.55 -7.04 -4.28
CA GLY A 59 -5.58 -8.48 -4.38
C GLY A 59 -5.60 -9.18 -3.03
N GLN A 60 -5.74 -10.49 -3.06
CA GLN A 60 -5.61 -11.33 -1.88
C GLN A 60 -4.13 -11.60 -1.59
N ILE A 61 -3.74 -11.54 -0.32
CA ILE A 61 -2.39 -11.89 0.13
C ILE A 61 -2.36 -13.38 0.46
N GLU A 62 -1.24 -14.05 0.19
CA GLU A 62 -1.06 -15.44 0.60
C GLU A 62 -1.17 -15.59 2.12
N PRO A 63 -2.05 -16.47 2.62
CA PRO A 63 -2.21 -16.67 4.05
C PRO A 63 -1.01 -17.44 4.63
N THR A 64 -0.53 -16.99 5.78
CA THR A 64 0.57 -17.65 6.50
C THR A 64 0.18 -19.08 6.87
N GLY A 65 1.03 -20.06 6.54
CA GLY A 65 0.87 -21.44 6.97
C GLY A 65 -0.19 -22.26 6.24
N GLN A 66 -0.75 -21.75 5.14
CA GLN A 66 -1.58 -22.57 4.24
C GLN A 66 -0.76 -23.06 3.05
N ALA A 67 -1.07 -24.28 2.59
CA ALA A 67 -0.49 -24.80 1.37
C ALA A 67 -0.94 -23.93 0.16
N PRO A 68 -0.07 -23.76 -0.85
CA PRO A 68 -0.46 -23.14 -2.11
C PRO A 68 -1.68 -23.84 -2.70
N GLU A 69 -2.59 -23.08 -3.33
CA GLU A 69 -3.70 -23.67 -4.10
C GLU A 69 -3.14 -24.20 -5.44
N PRO A 70 -3.00 -25.53 -5.62
CA PRO A 70 -2.31 -26.07 -6.79
C PRO A 70 -3.06 -25.75 -8.10
N ASP A 71 -4.38 -25.67 -8.01
CA ASP A 71 -5.27 -25.43 -9.16
C ASP A 71 -5.34 -23.96 -9.58
N ARG A 72 -4.80 -23.03 -8.77
CA ARG A 72 -4.86 -21.58 -9.01
C ARG A 72 -3.54 -20.88 -8.61
N PRO A 73 -2.42 -21.23 -9.26
CA PRO A 73 -1.12 -20.63 -8.95
C PRO A 73 -1.14 -19.12 -9.16
N ASP A 74 -0.33 -18.40 -8.38
CA ASP A 74 -0.04 -16.96 -8.51
C ASP A 74 -1.23 -16.00 -8.43
N ARG A 75 -2.43 -16.49 -8.05
CA ARG A 75 -3.63 -15.66 -7.87
C ARG A 75 -3.54 -14.71 -6.67
N ARG A 76 -2.62 -14.98 -5.75
CA ARG A 76 -2.42 -14.20 -4.52
C ARG A 76 -1.06 -13.50 -4.54
N LEU A 77 -0.99 -12.37 -3.85
CA LEU A 77 0.24 -11.62 -3.64
C LEU A 77 1.09 -12.30 -2.56
N SER A 78 2.38 -12.49 -2.84
CA SER A 78 3.37 -12.92 -1.85
C SER A 78 3.59 -11.82 -0.78
N PRO A 79 3.47 -12.13 0.53
CA PRO A 79 3.80 -11.21 1.61
C PRO A 79 5.23 -10.67 1.52
N ASP A 80 6.18 -11.51 1.13
CA ASP A 80 7.59 -11.15 1.02
C ASP A 80 7.81 -10.16 -0.12
N ALA A 81 7.20 -10.39 -1.29
CA ALA A 81 7.25 -9.45 -2.42
C ALA A 81 6.60 -8.09 -2.07
N ILE A 82 5.51 -8.10 -1.29
CA ILE A 82 4.93 -6.86 -0.75
C ILE A 82 5.95 -6.16 0.16
N ALA A 83 6.56 -6.87 1.10
CA ALA A 83 7.53 -6.31 2.05
C ALA A 83 8.77 -5.72 1.35
N GLU A 84 9.27 -6.39 0.31
CA GLU A 84 10.36 -5.89 -0.54
C GLU A 84 9.99 -4.55 -1.18
N THR A 85 8.76 -4.41 -1.66
CA THR A 85 8.28 -3.15 -2.24
C THR A 85 8.21 -2.05 -1.18
N TYR A 86 7.73 -2.34 0.03
CA TYR A 86 7.74 -1.38 1.14
C TYR A 86 9.17 -0.91 1.47
N LEU A 87 10.12 -1.84 1.50
CA LEU A 87 11.52 -1.54 1.77
C LEU A 87 12.16 -0.71 0.66
N ALA A 88 11.84 -1.01 -0.60
CA ALA A 88 12.30 -0.24 -1.75
C ALA A 88 11.80 1.21 -1.70
N VAL A 89 10.52 1.42 -1.40
CA VAL A 89 9.93 2.75 -1.25
C VAL A 89 10.57 3.51 -0.07
N HIS A 90 10.75 2.85 1.08
CA HIS A 90 11.42 3.46 2.23
C HIS A 90 12.84 3.95 1.91
N ARG A 91 13.54 3.26 1.01
CA ARG A 91 14.91 3.57 0.59
C ARG A 91 15.00 4.54 -0.59
N GLN A 92 13.89 5.01 -1.14
CA GLN A 92 13.91 5.96 -2.25
C GLN A 92 14.66 7.23 -1.89
N HIS A 93 15.45 7.72 -2.84
CA HIS A 93 16.08 9.02 -2.70
C HIS A 93 15.01 10.12 -2.61
N ARG A 94 15.19 11.08 -1.69
CA ARG A 94 14.19 12.12 -1.38
C ARG A 94 13.75 12.99 -2.55
N SER A 95 14.53 13.03 -3.64
CA SER A 95 14.15 13.76 -4.86
C SER A 95 13.10 13.04 -5.70
N ALA A 96 12.77 11.78 -5.39
CA ALA A 96 11.92 10.92 -6.20
C ALA A 96 11.03 10.01 -5.35
N TRP A 97 10.44 10.56 -4.28
CA TRP A 97 9.52 9.81 -3.43
C TRP A 97 8.21 9.50 -4.16
N SER A 98 7.87 8.21 -4.21
CA SER A 98 6.55 7.74 -4.59
C SER A 98 5.55 8.03 -3.49
N PHE A 99 4.41 8.62 -3.86
CA PHE A 99 3.28 8.81 -2.92
C PHE A 99 2.33 7.61 -2.92
N GLU A 100 1.99 7.06 -4.10
CA GLU A 100 1.12 5.89 -4.23
C GLU A 100 1.84 4.77 -4.97
N VAL A 101 1.69 3.54 -4.47
CA VAL A 101 2.21 2.31 -5.09
C VAL A 101 1.10 1.27 -5.07
N GLU A 102 0.77 0.71 -6.22
CA GLU A 102 -0.27 -0.31 -6.36
C GLU A 102 0.37 -1.67 -6.65
N LEU A 103 -0.04 -2.68 -5.89
CA LEU A 103 0.46 -4.04 -5.94
C LEU A 103 -0.71 -4.96 -6.26
N ARG A 104 -0.62 -5.72 -7.36
CA ARG A 104 -1.64 -6.68 -7.80
C ARG A 104 -1.03 -7.98 -8.31
N PRO A 105 -1.75 -9.12 -8.25
CA PRO A 105 -1.35 -10.34 -8.91
C PRO A 105 -1.18 -10.13 -10.43
N TRP A 106 -0.18 -10.77 -11.03
CA TRP A 106 0.09 -10.64 -12.47
C TRP A 106 -0.94 -11.37 -13.35
N VAL A 107 -1.70 -12.31 -12.77
CA VAL A 107 -2.71 -13.15 -13.45
C VAL A 107 -4.10 -12.50 -13.53
N GLU A 108 -4.26 -11.25 -13.12
CA GLU A 108 -5.53 -10.53 -13.21
C GLU A 108 -5.96 -10.30 -14.67
N THR A 109 -7.24 -10.49 -14.98
CA THR A 109 -7.83 -10.29 -16.32
C THR A 109 -8.66 -9.01 -16.37
N PHE A 110 -8.51 -8.22 -17.43
CA PHE A 110 -9.18 -6.93 -17.65
C PHE A 110 -10.28 -6.99 -18.72
#